data_AF-A0A6C0JA86-F1
#
_entry.id   AF-A0A6C0JA86-F1
#
_cell.length_a   1.000
_cell.length_b   1.000
_cell.length_c   1.000
_cell.angle_alpha   90.00
_cell.angle_beta   90.00
_cell.angle_gamma   90.00
#
_symmetry.space_group_name_H-M   'P 1'
#
loop_
_entity.id
_entity.type
_entity.pdbx_description
1 polymer ?
#
loop_
_entity_poly.entity_id
_entity_poly.type
_entity_poly.pdbx_seq_one_letter_code
_entity_poly.pdbx_strand_id
1 'polypeptide(L)'
;MKFRNGSPESEEYIEIIRNSDSPFKSKILGTLKKSRFSRKWKVNKKTDVRIINDVLDIYSHLSPRDDWNDVKYIIMMQALYAKFNQNKPIYTVLMKTGDAILIEHTSRDKIWGDGGSGTGLNLLGKALMETREILL
;
A
#
# COMPACT_ATOMS: atom_id res chain seq x y z
N MET A 1 -15.19 -8.02 0.30
CA MET A 1 -14.21 -8.61 -0.63
C MET A 1 -13.62 -9.83 0.06
N LYS A 2 -13.82 -11.05 -0.48
CA LYS A 2 -13.01 -12.20 -0.06
C LYS A 2 -11.69 -12.04 -0.81
N PHE A 3 -10.63 -11.59 -0.14
CA PHE A 3 -9.28 -11.80 -0.66
C PHE A 3 -9.18 -13.30 -0.94
N ARG A 4 -8.70 -13.70 -2.13
CA ARG A 4 -8.50 -15.13 -2.44
C ARG A 4 -7.83 -15.77 -1.23
N ASN A 5 -8.44 -16.85 -0.70
CA ASN A 5 -8.00 -17.53 0.52
C ASN A 5 -6.50 -17.82 0.38
N GLY A 6 -5.68 -17.06 1.11
CA GLY A 6 -4.26 -17.34 1.21
C GLY A 6 -4.06 -18.68 1.91
N SER A 7 -2.84 -19.17 1.96
CA SER A 7 -2.53 -20.21 2.95
C SER A 7 -2.90 -19.67 4.35
N PRO A 8 -3.26 -20.53 5.33
CA PRO A 8 -3.48 -20.08 6.70
C PRO A 8 -2.33 -19.23 7.25
N GLU A 9 -1.09 -19.56 6.86
CA GLU A 9 0.11 -18.79 7.17
C GLU A 9 0.13 -17.39 6.53
N SER A 10 -0.31 -17.25 5.27
CA SER A 10 -0.45 -15.95 4.60
C SER A 10 -1.51 -15.08 5.29
N GLU A 11 -2.61 -15.70 5.74
CA GLU A 11 -3.68 -15.00 6.47
C GLU A 11 -3.18 -14.51 7.83
N GLU A 12 -2.45 -15.34 8.56
CA GLU A 12 -1.77 -14.93 9.80
C GLU A 12 -0.83 -13.75 9.53
N TYR A 13 -0.01 -13.84 8.49
CA TYR A 13 0.94 -12.77 8.15
C TYR A 13 0.26 -11.44 7.79
N ILE A 14 -0.83 -11.50 7.03
CA ILE A 14 -1.65 -10.32 6.72
C ILE A 14 -2.21 -9.68 8.00
N GLU A 15 -2.64 -10.49 8.96
CA GLU A 15 -3.16 -9.98 10.23
C GLU A 15 -2.08 -9.31 11.08
N ILE A 16 -0.83 -9.82 11.04
CA ILE A 16 0.33 -9.16 11.65
C ILE A 16 0.59 -7.78 11.02
N ILE A 17 0.55 -7.69 9.68
CA ILE A 17 0.74 -6.41 8.96
C ILE A 17 -0.36 -5.42 9.34
N ARG A 18 -1.61 -5.89 9.39
CA ARG A 18 -2.80 -5.09 9.73
C ARG A 18 -2.76 -4.57 11.16
N ASN A 19 -2.28 -5.38 12.10
CA ASN A 19 -2.21 -5.03 13.51
C ASN A 19 -0.94 -4.28 13.91
N SER A 20 0.00 -4.04 12.99
CA SER A 20 1.19 -3.25 13.32
C SER A 20 0.82 -1.82 13.73
N ASP A 21 1.48 -1.27 14.74
CA ASP A 21 1.07 0.00 15.37
C ASP A 21 1.53 1.25 14.62
N SER A 22 2.18 1.11 13.45
CA SER A 22 2.55 2.26 12.63
C SER A 22 2.60 1.94 11.13
N PRO A 23 2.26 2.89 10.24
CA PRO A 23 2.33 2.69 8.79
C PRO A 23 3.72 2.29 8.30
N PHE A 24 4.77 2.78 8.97
CA PHE A 24 6.14 2.45 8.60
C PHE A 24 6.49 0.99 8.93
N LYS A 25 5.93 0.42 10.00
CA LYS A 25 6.07 -1.01 10.30
C LYS A 25 5.26 -1.87 9.33
N SER A 26 4.02 -1.49 9.02
CA SER A 26 3.24 -2.15 7.96
C SER A 26 4.00 -2.18 6.63
N LYS A 27 4.69 -1.08 6.27
CA LYS A 27 5.53 -1.01 5.07
C LYS A 27 6.72 -1.98 5.13
N ILE A 28 7.44 -2.03 6.25
CA ILE A 28 8.58 -2.95 6.41
C ILE A 28 8.12 -4.41 6.25
N LEU A 29 7.05 -4.79 6.94
CA LEU A 29 6.46 -6.12 6.87
C LEU A 29 5.95 -6.41 5.44
N GLY A 30 5.11 -5.54 4.88
CA GLY A 30 4.53 -5.74 3.54
C GLY A 30 5.55 -5.73 2.39
N THR A 31 6.78 -5.26 2.60
CA THR A 31 7.86 -5.37 1.61
C THR A 31 8.79 -6.55 1.84
N LEU A 32 8.63 -7.28 2.95
CA LEU A 32 9.51 -8.36 3.39
C LEU A 32 11.00 -7.96 3.48
N LYS A 33 11.29 -6.67 3.71
CA LYS A 33 12.67 -6.13 3.71
C LYS A 33 13.14 -5.79 5.11
N LYS A 34 14.08 -6.59 5.62
CA LYS A 34 14.75 -6.32 6.90
C LYS A 34 15.45 -4.97 6.89
N SER A 35 15.36 -4.26 8.01
CA SER A 35 16.12 -3.04 8.24
C SER A 35 17.06 -3.21 9.43
N ARG A 36 18.28 -2.67 9.30
CA ARG A 36 19.22 -2.61 10.43
C ARG A 36 18.69 -1.75 11.59
N PHE A 37 17.80 -0.81 11.29
CA PHE A 37 17.20 0.11 12.25
C PHE A 37 16.01 -0.50 13.01
N SER A 38 15.39 -1.55 12.49
CA SER A 38 14.21 -2.20 13.09
C SER A 38 14.53 -3.43 13.96
N ARG A 39 15.81 -3.73 14.20
CA ARG A 39 16.26 -4.95 14.91
C ARG A 39 15.66 -5.20 16.29
N LYS A 40 15.19 -4.15 16.97
CA LYS A 40 14.56 -4.25 18.31
C LYS A 40 13.11 -3.79 18.31
N TRP A 41 12.55 -3.49 17.15
CA TRP A 41 11.22 -2.93 17.05
C TRP A 41 10.19 -4.03 17.15
N LYS A 42 9.24 -3.87 18.06
CA LYS A 42 8.06 -4.74 18.16
C LYS A 42 7.08 -4.43 17.04
N VAL A 43 6.38 -5.43 16.50
CA VAL A 43 5.32 -5.24 15.49
C VAL A 43 4.25 -4.28 16.03
N ASN A 44 3.72 -4.58 17.22
CA ASN A 44 2.82 -3.72 17.96
C ASN A 44 3.17 -3.78 19.45
N LYS A 45 3.38 -2.63 20.10
CA LYS A 45 3.78 -2.62 21.51
C LYS A 45 2.75 -3.21 22.48
N LYS A 46 1.48 -3.32 22.07
CA LYS A 46 0.36 -3.79 22.90
C LYS A 46 -0.15 -5.18 22.50
N THR A 47 -0.31 -5.45 21.20
CA THR A 47 -1.03 -6.65 20.72
C THR A 47 -0.12 -7.71 20.08
N ASP A 48 1.06 -7.34 19.59
CA ASP A 48 2.03 -8.28 19.00
C ASP A 48 3.45 -7.83 19.29
N VAL A 49 3.99 -8.32 20.40
CA VAL A 49 5.28 -7.89 20.94
C VAL A 49 6.48 -8.56 20.27
N ARG A 50 6.27 -9.40 19.24
CA ARG A 50 7.35 -10.02 18.46
C ARG A 50 8.21 -8.95 17.79
N ILE A 51 9.50 -9.23 17.63
CA ILE A 51 10.44 -8.34 16.93
C ILE A 51 10.20 -8.44 15.42
N ILE A 52 10.14 -7.28 14.74
CA ILE A 52 9.84 -7.20 13.30
C ILE A 52 10.80 -8.04 12.47
N ASN A 53 12.10 -8.04 12.79
CA ASN A 53 13.06 -8.81 12.01
C ASN A 53 12.89 -10.33 12.20
N ASP A 54 12.50 -10.79 13.39
CA ASP A 54 12.23 -12.20 13.65
C ASP A 54 10.98 -12.66 12.89
N VAL A 55 9.94 -11.80 12.88
CA VAL A 55 8.74 -12.03 12.04
C VAL A 55 9.11 -12.09 10.56
N LEU A 56 9.94 -11.17 10.07
CA LEU A 56 10.40 -11.20 8.69
C LEU A 56 11.17 -12.48 8.35
N ASP A 57 11.95 -13.02 9.28
CA ASP A 57 12.66 -14.29 9.08
C ASP A 57 11.67 -15.47 8.96
N ILE A 58 10.65 -15.52 9.83
CA ILE A 58 9.62 -16.56 9.82
C ILE A 58 8.86 -16.59 8.50
N TYR A 59 8.46 -15.44 7.96
CA TYR A 59 7.59 -15.35 6.77
C TYR A 59 8.34 -15.03 5.47
N SER A 60 9.67 -15.12 5.47
CA SER A 60 10.50 -14.75 4.31
C SER A 60 10.27 -15.60 3.06
N HIS A 61 9.69 -16.80 3.21
CA HIS A 61 9.34 -17.70 2.13
C HIS A 61 7.99 -17.37 1.46
N LEU A 62 7.17 -16.50 2.06
CA LEU A 62 5.91 -16.11 1.47
C LEU A 62 6.13 -15.33 0.18
N SER A 63 5.37 -15.70 -0.85
CA SER A 63 5.40 -15.02 -2.14
C SER A 63 4.17 -14.12 -2.30
N PRO A 64 4.30 -12.97 -3.00
CA PRO A 64 3.14 -12.20 -3.43
C PRO A 64 2.20 -13.06 -4.28
N ARG A 65 0.93 -12.66 -4.35
CA ARG A 65 -0.04 -13.26 -5.26
C ARG A 65 0.47 -13.26 -6.72
N ASP A 66 0.28 -14.37 -7.42
CA ASP A 66 0.82 -14.56 -8.78
C ASP A 66 0.24 -13.58 -9.81
N ASP A 67 -1.02 -13.16 -9.61
CA ASP A 67 -1.73 -12.18 -10.45
C ASP A 67 -1.51 -10.72 -10.00
N TRP A 68 -0.51 -10.45 -9.16
CA TRP A 68 -0.28 -9.11 -8.60
C TRP A 68 -0.15 -8.04 -9.69
N ASN A 69 0.53 -8.34 -10.79
CA ASN A 69 0.72 -7.39 -11.87
C ASN A 69 -0.59 -6.98 -12.56
N ASP A 70 -1.57 -7.87 -12.58
CA ASP A 70 -2.88 -7.64 -13.20
C ASP A 70 -3.83 -6.90 -12.25
N VAL A 71 -3.75 -7.18 -10.95
CA VAL A 71 -4.73 -6.70 -9.96
C VAL A 71 -4.29 -5.46 -9.18
N LYS A 72 -2.99 -5.12 -9.15
CA LYS A 72 -2.46 -4.01 -8.33
C LYS A 72 -3.14 -2.67 -8.59
N TYR A 73 -3.51 -2.41 -9.85
CA TYR A 73 -4.17 -1.17 -10.24
C TYR A 73 -5.58 -1.09 -9.64
N ILE A 74 -6.38 -2.14 -9.84
CA ILE A 74 -7.75 -2.23 -9.32
C ILE A 74 -7.77 -2.17 -7.79
N ILE A 75 -6.81 -2.83 -7.13
CA ILE A 75 -6.69 -2.78 -5.66
C ILE A 75 -6.34 -1.37 -5.18
N MET A 76 -5.44 -0.66 -5.86
CA MET A 76 -5.14 0.73 -5.53
C MET A 76 -6.36 1.63 -5.71
N MET A 77 -7.10 1.47 -6.81
CA MET A 77 -8.35 2.19 -7.05
C MET A 77 -9.36 1.99 -5.92
N GLN A 78 -9.56 0.77 -5.47
CA GLN A 78 -10.43 0.47 -4.33
C GLN A 78 -9.96 1.13 -3.04
N ALA A 79 -8.65 1.12 -2.78
CA ALA A 79 -8.06 1.77 -1.61
C ALA A 79 -8.22 3.29 -1.66
N LEU A 80 -8.00 3.91 -2.83
CA LEU A 80 -8.19 5.35 -3.03
C LEU A 80 -9.66 5.73 -2.90
N TYR A 81 -10.57 4.99 -3.52
CA TYR A 81 -12.01 5.20 -3.37
C TYR A 81 -12.41 5.15 -1.90
N ALA A 82 -12.02 4.11 -1.16
CA ALA A 82 -12.31 4.01 0.27
C ALA A 82 -11.72 5.19 1.06
N LYS A 83 -10.45 5.54 0.79
CA LYS A 83 -9.74 6.65 1.43
C LYS A 83 -10.50 7.96 1.26
N PHE A 84 -10.87 8.34 0.05
CA PHE A 84 -11.55 9.61 -0.21
C PHE A 84 -13.03 9.57 0.20
N ASN A 85 -13.73 8.46 -0.04
CA ASN A 85 -15.14 8.33 0.33
C ASN A 85 -15.36 8.49 1.84
N GLN A 86 -14.51 7.86 2.65
CA GLN A 86 -14.61 7.86 4.11
C GLN A 86 -14.14 9.17 4.77
N ASN A 87 -13.30 9.96 4.10
CA ASN A 87 -12.63 11.12 4.71
C ASN A 87 -12.96 12.41 3.95
N LYS A 88 -14.02 13.12 4.39
CA LYS A 88 -14.51 14.32 3.70
C LYS A 88 -13.50 15.45 3.50
N PRO A 89 -12.56 15.75 4.41
CA PRO A 89 -11.57 16.81 4.18
C PRO A 89 -10.69 16.56 2.95
N ILE A 90 -10.19 15.33 2.77
CA ILE A 90 -9.32 14.99 1.63
C ILE A 90 -10.12 14.74 0.35
N TYR A 91 -11.38 14.29 0.46
CA TYR A 91 -12.30 14.27 -0.66
C TYR A 91 -12.43 15.65 -1.30
N THR A 92 -12.68 16.69 -0.49
CA THR A 92 -12.80 18.07 -0.97
C THR A 92 -11.52 18.53 -1.67
N VAL A 93 -10.35 18.13 -1.18
CA VAL A 93 -9.06 18.43 -1.84
C VAL A 93 -8.98 17.76 -3.21
N LEU A 94 -9.38 16.49 -3.34
CA LEU A 94 -9.40 15.78 -4.62
C LEU A 94 -10.38 16.44 -5.60
N MET A 95 -11.60 16.76 -5.18
CA MET A 95 -12.61 17.38 -6.04
C MET A 95 -12.18 18.77 -6.54
N LYS A 96 -11.49 19.55 -5.69
CA LYS A 96 -10.95 20.87 -6.06
C LYS A 96 -9.91 20.84 -7.18
N THR A 97 -9.37 19.66 -7.51
CA THR A 97 -8.48 19.53 -8.67
C THR A 97 -9.22 19.73 -10.00
N GLY A 98 -10.55 19.64 -10.02
CA GLY A 98 -11.36 19.82 -11.24
C GLY A 98 -10.86 18.91 -12.36
N ASP A 99 -10.67 19.47 -13.56
CA ASP A 99 -10.16 18.71 -14.71
C ASP A 99 -8.62 18.66 -14.79
N ALA A 100 -7.91 19.11 -13.75
CA ALA A 100 -6.45 19.11 -13.76
C ALA A 100 -5.90 17.68 -13.86
N ILE A 101 -4.84 17.54 -14.65
CA ILE A 101 -4.05 16.32 -14.75
C ILE A 101 -3.17 16.19 -13.51
N LEU A 102 -3.28 15.05 -12.82
CA LEU A 102 -2.49 14.75 -11.62
C LEU A 102 -1.27 13.91 -11.99
N ILE A 103 -0.08 14.40 -11.65
CA ILE A 103 1.20 13.73 -11.89
C ILE A 103 1.91 13.48 -10.55
N GLU A 104 2.18 12.21 -10.24
CA GLU A 104 3.05 11.82 -9.13
C GLU A 104 4.51 11.97 -9.58
N HIS A 105 5.09 13.15 -9.33
CA HIS A 105 6.44 13.48 -9.78
C HIS A 105 7.50 12.87 -8.87
N THR A 106 8.19 11.82 -9.34
CA THR A 106 9.22 11.14 -8.55
C THR A 106 10.23 10.38 -9.41
N SER A 107 11.51 10.54 -9.12
CA SER A 107 12.59 9.77 -9.77
C SER A 107 12.72 8.33 -9.26
N ARG A 108 11.98 7.96 -8.22
CA ARG A 108 12.14 6.67 -7.51
C ARG A 108 11.22 5.56 -8.00
N ASP A 109 10.13 5.90 -8.67
CA ASP A 109 9.11 4.94 -9.10
C ASP A 109 8.58 5.32 -10.49
N LYS A 110 8.93 4.51 -11.49
CA LYS A 110 8.48 4.69 -12.89
C LYS A 110 7.13 4.03 -13.19
N ILE A 111 6.56 3.27 -12.24
CA ILE A 111 5.27 2.60 -12.43
C ILE A 111 4.17 3.48 -11.83
N TRP A 112 4.28 3.80 -10.54
CA TRP A 112 3.26 4.63 -9.89
C TRP A 112 3.47 6.13 -10.15
N GLY A 113 4.72 6.54 -10.34
CA GLY A 113 5.11 7.91 -10.68
C GLY A 113 5.53 8.10 -12.14
N ASP A 114 5.92 9.33 -12.45
CA ASP A 114 6.38 9.77 -13.77
C ASP A 114 7.88 9.54 -14.02
N GLY A 115 8.60 8.95 -13.06
CA GLY A 115 10.04 8.70 -13.17
C GLY A 115 10.92 9.95 -13.10
N GLY A 116 10.38 11.12 -12.75
CA GLY A 116 11.11 12.39 -12.62
C GLY A 116 11.45 13.07 -13.95
N SER A 117 11.41 12.32 -15.07
CA SER A 117 11.61 12.82 -16.43
C SER A 117 10.36 12.75 -17.29
N GLY A 118 9.20 12.40 -16.70
CA GLY A 118 7.96 12.17 -17.44
C GLY A 118 7.90 10.83 -18.20
N THR A 119 8.89 9.95 -18.03
CA THR A 119 8.96 8.65 -18.74
C THR A 119 8.25 7.50 -18.01
N GLY A 120 7.81 7.73 -16.78
CA GLY A 120 7.06 6.76 -15.98
C GLY A 120 5.58 6.69 -16.35
N LEU A 121 4.90 5.64 -15.89
CA LEU A 121 3.51 5.35 -16.24
C LEU A 121 2.50 6.23 -15.50
N ASN A 122 2.90 6.89 -14.41
CA ASN A 122 2.07 7.73 -13.54
C ASN A 122 0.75 7.04 -13.16
N LEU A 123 0.79 5.75 -12.80
CA LEU A 123 -0.43 5.00 -12.46
C LEU A 123 -1.15 5.60 -11.25
N LEU A 124 -0.44 6.24 -10.31
CA LEU A 124 -1.08 6.84 -9.14
C LEU A 124 -1.90 8.07 -9.53
N GLY A 125 -1.32 8.96 -10.34
CA GLY A 125 -2.04 10.12 -10.86
C GLY A 125 -3.29 9.72 -11.65
N LYS A 126 -3.16 8.72 -12.54
CA LYS A 126 -4.29 8.14 -13.28
C LYS A 126 -5.36 7.58 -12.35
N ALA A 127 -4.97 6.78 -11.35
CA ALA A 127 -5.90 6.20 -10.40
C ALA A 127 -6.61 7.27 -9.55
N LEU A 128 -5.92 8.36 -9.18
CA LEU A 128 -6.55 9.48 -8.47
C LEU A 128 -7.60 10.19 -9.32
N MET A 129 -7.31 10.41 -10.61
CA MET A 129 -8.27 11.02 -11.54
C MET A 129 -9.47 10.09 -11.77
N GLU A 130 -9.27 8.80 -12.02
CA GLU A 130 -10.38 7.86 -12.16
C GLU A 130 -11.21 7.76 -10.85
N THR A 131 -10.56 7.76 -9.69
CA THR A 131 -11.25 7.79 -8.39
C THR A 131 -12.07 9.08 -8.22
N ARG A 132 -11.57 10.22 -8.71
CA ARG A 132 -12.32 11.48 -8.73
C ARG A 132 -13.60 11.33 -9.55
N GLU A 133 -13.51 10.82 -10.77
CA GLU A 133 -14.68 10.61 -11.64
C GLU A 133 -15.71 9.65 -11.04
N ILE A 134 -15.28 8.58 -10.37
CA ILE A 134 -16.19 7.62 -9.71
C ILE A 134 -16.95 8.23 -8.54
N LEU A 135 -16.37 9.25 -7.88
CA LEU A 135 -16.94 9.88 -6.70
C LEU A 135 -17.78 11.14 -6.98
N LEU A 136 -17.77 11.64 -8.23
CA LEU A 136 -18.65 12.71 -8.71
C LEU A 136 -20.10 12.22 -8.78
#